data_AF-A0A3D3UPD5-F1
#
_entry.id   AF-A0A3D3UPD5-F1
#
_cell.length_a   1.000
_cell.length_b   1.000
_cell.length_c   1.000
_cell.angle_alpha   90.00
_cell.angle_beta   90.00
_cell.angle_gamma   90.00
#
_symmetry.space_group_name_H-M   'P 1'
#
loop_
_entity.id
_entity.type
_entity.pdbx_description
1 polymer ?
#
loop_
_entity_poly.entity_id
_entity_poly.type
_entity_poly.pdbx_seq_one_letter_code
_entity_poly.pdbx_strand_id
1 'polypeptide(L)'
;MSETSLLLKSYYEALYERLDARKELLAARIGEILAEEIKKRGFEDFNKEKYAAYRDACLAFVDERIEAYNPIGIQYVYDRRNSAEVIELELQLNWYDSRDEFAALVEAARGRAQTDMTDERLQPLTNELIEEVGAFPDKSIISAYESEPGLNKLPDYIVARTIEEIIL
;
A
#
# COMPACT_ATOMS: atom_id res chain seq x y z
N MET A 1 10.34 10.65 -19.29
CA MET A 1 9.49 9.68 -18.57
C MET A 1 9.29 8.50 -19.51
N SER A 2 9.61 7.28 -19.10
CA SER A 2 9.33 6.08 -19.92
C SER A 2 7.85 5.73 -19.85
N GLU A 3 7.35 4.93 -20.79
CA GLU A 3 5.99 4.39 -20.80
C GLU A 3 5.72 3.60 -19.50
N THR A 4 6.70 2.83 -19.02
CA THR A 4 6.62 2.15 -17.73
C THR A 4 6.49 3.14 -16.57
N SER A 5 7.25 4.23 -16.58
CA SER A 5 7.16 5.28 -15.55
C SER A 5 5.80 5.99 -15.56
N LEU A 6 5.21 6.17 -16.75
CA LEU A 6 3.88 6.75 -16.91
C LEU A 6 2.79 5.84 -16.33
N LEU A 7 2.86 4.53 -16.62
CA LEU A 7 1.92 3.55 -16.06
C LEU A 7 2.06 3.43 -14.53
N LEU A 8 3.29 3.39 -14.00
CA LEU A 8 3.52 3.39 -12.55
C LEU A 8 2.99 4.65 -11.88
N LYS A 9 3.16 5.83 -12.51
CA LYS A 9 2.58 7.07 -12.01
C LYS A 9 1.05 6.99 -11.94
N SER A 10 0.41 6.54 -13.02
CA SER A 10 -1.05 6.37 -13.05
C SER A 10 -1.55 5.35 -12.04
N TYR A 11 -0.78 4.29 -11.80
CA TYR A 11 -1.04 3.31 -10.73
C TYR A 11 -1.11 3.96 -9.35
N TYR A 12 -0.11 4.77 -8.96
CA TYR A 12 -0.14 5.46 -7.67
C TYR A 12 -1.23 6.52 -7.60
N GLU A 13 -1.49 7.25 -8.69
CA GLU A 13 -2.60 8.20 -8.79
C GLU A 13 -3.96 7.53 -8.55
N ALA A 14 -4.21 6.41 -9.20
CA ALA A 14 -5.46 5.67 -9.03
C ALA A 14 -5.61 5.11 -7.61
N LEU A 15 -4.52 4.63 -6.98
CA LEU A 15 -4.56 4.20 -5.58
C LEU A 15 -4.85 5.37 -4.63
N TYR A 16 -4.19 6.51 -4.84
CA TYR A 16 -4.45 7.74 -4.10
C TYR A 16 -5.93 8.14 -4.18
N GLU A 17 -6.49 8.23 -5.39
CA GLU A 17 -7.89 8.62 -5.62
C GLU A 17 -8.87 7.65 -4.97
N ARG A 18 -8.63 6.33 -5.11
CA ARG A 18 -9.51 5.31 -4.52
C ARG A 18 -9.47 5.35 -2.99
N LEU A 19 -8.30 5.54 -2.38
CA LEU A 19 -8.14 5.64 -0.92
C LEU A 19 -8.79 6.91 -0.38
N ASP A 20 -8.52 8.05 -1.00
CA ASP A 20 -9.08 9.35 -0.58
C ASP A 20 -10.61 9.35 -0.67
N ALA A 21 -11.17 8.81 -1.75
CA ALA A 21 -12.62 8.70 -1.93
C ALA A 21 -13.31 7.74 -0.94
N ARG A 22 -12.58 6.80 -0.33
CA ARG A 22 -13.13 5.74 0.54
C ARG A 22 -12.62 5.80 1.98
N LYS A 23 -12.00 6.90 2.41
CA LYS A 23 -11.45 7.04 3.79
C LYS A 23 -12.43 6.66 4.88
N GLU A 24 -13.69 7.09 4.79
CA GLU A 24 -14.71 6.77 5.80
C GLU A 24 -15.01 5.26 5.85
N LEU A 25 -15.03 4.59 4.70
CA LEU A 25 -15.23 3.14 4.63
C LEU A 25 -14.03 2.39 5.20
N LEU A 26 -12.81 2.83 4.88
CA LEU A 26 -11.58 2.27 5.45
C LEU A 26 -11.59 2.43 6.99
N ALA A 27 -11.95 3.61 7.50
CA ALA A 27 -11.97 3.89 8.93
C ALA A 27 -13.00 3.05 9.71
N ALA A 28 -14.15 2.74 9.08
CA ALA A 28 -15.12 1.81 9.63
C ALA A 28 -14.57 0.38 9.65
N ARG A 29 -14.03 -0.08 8.51
CA ARG A 29 -13.53 -1.46 8.35
C ARG A 29 -12.31 -1.76 9.22
N ILE A 30 -11.42 -0.79 9.43
CA ILE A 30 -10.29 -0.88 10.36
C ILE A 30 -10.75 -1.29 11.76
N GLY A 31 -11.86 -0.72 12.25
CA GLY A 31 -12.39 -1.07 13.56
C GLY A 31 -12.84 -2.54 13.64
N GLU A 32 -13.44 -3.04 12.56
CA GLU A 32 -13.90 -4.43 12.50
C GLU A 32 -12.71 -5.41 12.46
N ILE A 33 -11.76 -5.20 11.54
CA ILE A 33 -10.60 -6.09 11.38
C ILE A 33 -9.71 -6.05 12.63
N LEU A 34 -9.52 -4.87 13.26
CA LEU A 34 -8.74 -4.76 14.48
C LEU A 34 -9.36 -5.60 15.62
N ALA A 35 -10.67 -5.51 15.81
CA ALA A 35 -11.37 -6.30 16.81
C ALA A 35 -11.30 -7.81 16.53
N GLU A 36 -11.47 -8.20 15.27
CA GLU A 36 -11.35 -9.59 14.82
C GLU A 36 -9.93 -10.15 15.07
N GLU A 37 -8.89 -9.40 14.70
CA GLU A 37 -7.51 -9.85 14.80
C GLU A 37 -7.04 -9.92 16.27
N ILE A 38 -7.40 -8.95 17.11
CA ILE A 38 -7.13 -9.00 18.57
C ILE A 38 -7.73 -10.27 19.18
N LYS A 39 -8.98 -10.57 18.83
CA LYS A 39 -9.68 -11.77 19.32
C LYS A 39 -9.04 -13.05 18.79
N LYS A 40 -8.71 -13.09 17.50
CA LYS A 40 -8.10 -14.25 16.82
C LYS A 40 -6.73 -14.60 17.40
N ARG A 41 -5.89 -13.59 17.67
CA ARG A 41 -4.53 -13.78 18.20
C ARG A 41 -4.48 -13.91 19.71
N GLY A 42 -5.57 -13.58 20.40
CA GLY A 42 -5.63 -13.65 21.86
C GLY A 42 -4.72 -12.64 22.52
N PHE A 43 -4.56 -11.44 21.94
CA PHE A 43 -3.77 -10.38 22.58
C PHE A 43 -4.43 -9.98 23.91
N GLU A 44 -3.77 -10.33 25.01
CA GLU A 44 -4.22 -10.01 26.36
C GLU A 44 -4.08 -8.50 26.64
N ASP A 45 -4.79 -8.02 27.68
CA ASP A 45 -4.73 -6.63 28.16
C ASP A 45 -5.09 -5.54 27.12
N PHE A 46 -5.99 -5.83 26.18
CA PHE A 46 -6.61 -4.82 25.32
C PHE A 46 -7.79 -4.13 26.02
N ASN A 47 -7.47 -3.14 26.85
CA ASN A 47 -8.49 -2.25 27.41
C ASN A 47 -9.01 -1.26 26.33
N LYS A 48 -10.06 -0.51 26.66
CA LYS A 48 -10.68 0.46 25.73
C LYS A 48 -9.70 1.53 25.24
N GLU A 49 -8.77 1.97 26.09
CA GLU A 49 -7.79 3.01 25.76
C GLU A 49 -6.74 2.49 24.77
N LYS A 50 -6.20 1.30 25.01
CA LYS A 50 -5.26 0.62 24.11
C LYS A 50 -5.93 0.32 22.77
N TYR A 51 -7.19 -0.11 22.77
CA TYR A 51 -7.96 -0.28 21.56
C TYR A 51 -8.08 1.02 20.75
N ALA A 52 -8.46 2.12 21.42
CA ALA A 52 -8.57 3.42 20.77
C ALA A 52 -7.23 3.89 20.19
N ALA A 53 -6.13 3.74 20.94
CA ALA A 53 -4.79 4.11 20.48
C ALA A 53 -4.36 3.32 19.23
N TYR A 54 -4.64 2.02 19.17
CA TYR A 54 -4.33 1.22 17.98
C TYR A 54 -5.19 1.60 16.79
N ARG A 55 -6.49 1.86 17.02
CA ARG A 55 -7.38 2.36 15.97
C ARG A 55 -6.88 3.70 15.43
N ASP A 56 -6.52 4.64 16.29
CA ASP A 56 -6.02 5.95 15.89
C ASP A 56 -4.68 5.83 15.14
N ALA A 57 -3.79 4.91 15.55
CA ALA A 57 -2.57 4.61 14.80
C ALA A 57 -2.88 4.06 13.39
N CYS A 58 -3.85 3.15 13.26
CA CYS A 58 -4.27 2.66 11.95
C CYS A 58 -4.80 3.79 11.06
N LEU A 59 -5.58 4.72 11.62
CA LEU A 59 -6.10 5.87 10.86
C LEU A 59 -4.98 6.81 10.41
N ALA A 60 -4.01 7.08 11.29
CA ALA A 60 -2.83 7.86 10.91
C ALA A 60 -2.03 7.17 9.79
N PHE A 61 -1.88 5.85 9.83
CA PHE A 61 -1.19 5.09 8.80
C PHE A 61 -1.94 5.06 7.46
N VAL A 62 -3.28 5.14 7.46
CA VAL A 62 -4.04 5.37 6.21
C VAL A 62 -3.69 6.72 5.59
N ASP A 63 -3.64 7.79 6.40
CA ASP A 63 -3.26 9.12 5.90
C ASP A 63 -1.81 9.14 5.42
N GLU A 64 -0.87 8.51 6.14
CA GLU A 64 0.50 8.33 5.68
C GLU A 64 0.57 7.57 4.35
N ARG A 65 -0.27 6.54 4.17
CA ARG A 65 -0.29 5.77 2.92
C ARG A 65 -0.82 6.57 1.75
N ILE A 66 -1.86 7.37 1.98
CA ILE A 66 -2.39 8.29 0.96
C ILE A 66 -1.32 9.30 0.57
N GLU A 67 -0.61 9.89 1.54
CA GLU A 67 0.49 10.80 1.24
C GLU A 67 1.66 10.11 0.51
N ALA A 68 1.95 8.84 0.81
CA ALA A 68 2.95 8.07 0.10
C ALA A 68 2.58 7.84 -1.38
N TYR A 69 1.29 7.70 -1.69
CA TYR A 69 0.80 7.59 -3.08
C TYR A 69 0.56 8.93 -3.75
N ASN A 70 0.71 10.04 -3.02
CA ASN A 70 0.48 11.37 -3.56
C ASN A 70 1.32 11.58 -4.83
N PRO A 71 0.68 11.86 -5.98
CA PRO A 71 1.36 11.95 -7.28
C PRO A 71 2.45 13.01 -7.37
N ILE A 72 2.40 14.01 -6.49
CA ILE A 72 3.44 15.05 -6.40
C ILE A 72 4.65 14.50 -5.65
N GLY A 73 4.44 13.71 -4.58
CA GLY A 73 5.49 13.11 -3.76
C GLY A 73 6.20 11.95 -4.46
N ILE A 74 5.44 11.06 -5.10
CA ILE A 74 5.98 9.85 -5.74
C ILE A 74 6.92 10.18 -6.92
N GLN A 75 6.72 11.31 -7.59
CA GLN A 75 7.59 11.78 -8.68
C GLN A 75 9.04 12.00 -8.21
N TYR A 76 9.25 12.42 -6.95
CA TYR A 76 10.60 12.62 -6.40
C TYR A 76 11.34 11.32 -6.10
N VAL A 77 10.61 10.22 -5.90
CA VAL A 77 11.19 8.88 -5.68
C VAL A 77 11.76 8.34 -7.00
N TYR A 78 11.03 8.53 -8.11
CA TYR A 78 11.41 7.98 -9.41
C TYR A 78 12.38 8.85 -10.24
N ASP A 79 12.40 10.18 -10.05
CA ASP A 79 13.20 11.10 -10.89
C ASP A 79 14.64 11.36 -10.39
N ARG A 80 15.09 10.78 -9.27
CA ARG A 80 16.46 11.01 -8.76
C ARG A 80 17.50 10.16 -9.49
N ARG A 81 18.65 10.77 -9.83
CA ARG A 81 19.77 10.13 -10.58
C ARG A 81 20.39 8.88 -9.93
N ASN A 82 20.17 8.65 -8.63
CA ASN A 82 20.62 7.45 -7.88
C ASN A 82 19.41 6.69 -7.28
N SER A 83 18.23 6.78 -7.90
CA SER A 83 16.96 6.27 -7.34
C SER A 83 17.01 4.77 -7.03
N ALA A 84 17.67 3.94 -7.84
CA ALA A 84 17.67 2.50 -7.65
C ALA A 84 18.28 2.05 -6.30
N GLU A 85 19.47 2.53 -5.93
CA GLU A 85 20.12 2.16 -4.67
C GLU A 85 19.40 2.74 -3.45
N VAL A 86 18.83 3.95 -3.58
CA VAL A 86 18.06 4.59 -2.51
C VAL A 86 16.72 3.89 -2.29
N ILE A 87 16.02 3.54 -3.37
CA ILE A 87 14.78 2.76 -3.33
C ILE A 87 15.09 1.38 -2.71
N GLU A 88 16.14 0.69 -3.16
CA GLU A 88 16.50 -0.60 -2.58
C GLU A 88 16.80 -0.51 -1.08
N LEU A 89 17.50 0.52 -0.63
CA LEU A 89 17.74 0.77 0.79
C LEU A 89 16.45 1.12 1.56
N GLU A 90 15.56 1.95 1.02
CA GLU A 90 14.26 2.26 1.64
C GLU A 90 13.37 1.01 1.76
N LEU A 91 13.39 0.13 0.76
CA LEU A 91 12.69 -1.16 0.78
C LEU A 91 13.26 -2.16 1.79
N GLN A 92 14.54 -2.01 2.16
CA GLN A 92 15.22 -2.82 3.20
C GLN A 92 15.06 -2.24 4.61
N LEU A 93 14.98 -0.91 4.73
CA LEU A 93 14.93 -0.20 6.01
C LEU A 93 13.52 -0.18 6.63
N ASN A 94 12.49 -0.50 5.85
CA ASN A 94 11.15 -0.75 6.36
C ASN A 94 11.09 -2.09 7.11
N TRP A 95 10.18 -2.20 8.07
CA TRP A 95 9.94 -3.41 8.86
C TRP A 95 9.55 -4.65 8.02
N TYR A 96 9.36 -4.46 6.72
CA TYR A 96 8.86 -5.41 5.75
C TYR A 96 9.76 -5.38 4.51
N ASP A 97 10.40 -6.49 4.20
CA ASP A 97 11.18 -6.64 2.97
C ASP A 97 10.23 -6.69 1.77
N SER A 98 10.13 -5.58 1.04
CA SER A 98 9.17 -5.42 -0.05
C SER A 98 9.82 -5.45 -1.44
N ARG A 99 11.08 -5.91 -1.52
CA ARG A 99 11.86 -5.91 -2.78
C ARG A 99 11.24 -6.79 -3.86
N ASP A 100 10.79 -7.99 -3.48
CA ASP A 100 10.19 -8.93 -4.42
C ASP A 100 8.83 -8.41 -4.93
N GLU A 101 8.03 -7.80 -4.05
CA GLU A 101 6.75 -7.18 -4.43
C GLU A 101 6.97 -5.97 -5.36
N PHE A 102 7.96 -5.14 -5.06
CA PHE A 102 8.31 -4.01 -5.91
C PHE A 102 8.83 -4.47 -7.29
N ALA A 103 9.69 -5.48 -7.33
CA ALA A 103 10.16 -6.07 -8.58
C ALA A 103 9.00 -6.61 -9.42
N ALA A 104 8.04 -7.30 -8.79
CA ALA A 104 6.84 -7.79 -9.46
C ALA A 104 5.99 -6.64 -10.04
N LEU A 105 5.78 -5.55 -9.28
CA LEU A 105 5.08 -4.36 -9.77
C LEU A 105 5.78 -3.76 -11.00
N VAL A 106 7.11 -3.58 -10.94
CA VAL A 106 7.89 -3.00 -12.05
C VAL A 106 7.86 -3.89 -13.29
N GLU A 107 8.01 -5.20 -13.14
CA GLU A 107 7.95 -6.14 -14.26
C GLU A 107 6.53 -6.20 -14.87
N ALA A 108 5.48 -6.22 -14.05
CA ALA A 108 4.10 -6.20 -14.52
C ALA A 108 3.76 -4.90 -15.28
N ALA A 109 4.27 -3.76 -14.80
CA ALA A 109 4.13 -2.48 -15.49
C ALA A 109 4.94 -2.45 -16.80
N ARG A 110 6.17 -2.99 -16.80
CA ARG A 110 7.01 -3.05 -18.01
C ARG A 110 6.39 -3.93 -19.09
N GLY A 111 5.82 -5.07 -18.72
CA GLY A 111 5.14 -5.98 -19.65
C GLY A 111 3.89 -5.38 -20.31
N ARG A 112 3.31 -4.35 -19.70
CA ARG A 112 2.10 -3.64 -20.17
C ARG A 112 2.37 -2.31 -20.83
N ALA A 113 3.56 -1.75 -20.64
CA ALA A 113 3.95 -0.50 -21.25
C ALA A 113 3.99 -0.66 -22.79
N GLN A 114 3.10 0.06 -23.46
CA GLN A 114 3.00 0.08 -24.93
C GLN A 114 3.41 1.45 -25.46
N THR A 115 3.93 1.50 -26.68
CA THR A 115 4.15 2.76 -27.39
C THR A 115 2.83 3.51 -27.56
N ASP A 116 2.85 4.84 -27.43
CA ASP A 116 1.67 5.72 -27.50
C ASP A 116 0.61 5.44 -26.40
N MET A 117 1.04 5.50 -25.13
CA MET A 117 0.13 5.51 -23.98
C MET A 117 -0.66 6.81 -23.91
N THR A 118 -1.90 6.80 -24.42
CA THR A 118 -2.88 7.86 -24.23
C THR A 118 -3.69 7.65 -22.95
N ASP A 119 -4.31 8.70 -22.42
CA ASP A 119 -5.15 8.63 -21.21
C ASP A 119 -6.25 7.55 -21.33
N GLU A 120 -6.86 7.41 -22.52
CA GLU A 120 -7.88 6.39 -22.81
C GLU A 120 -7.38 4.94 -22.66
N ARG A 121 -6.07 4.70 -22.88
CA ARG A 121 -5.44 3.39 -22.72
C ARG A 121 -4.81 3.21 -21.34
N LEU A 122 -4.42 4.30 -20.71
CA LEU A 122 -3.74 4.31 -19.42
C LEU A 122 -4.66 3.80 -18.31
N GLN A 123 -5.91 4.26 -18.26
CA GLN A 123 -6.83 3.88 -17.19
C GLN A 123 -7.16 2.37 -17.16
N PRO A 124 -7.50 1.69 -18.28
CA PRO A 124 -7.67 0.24 -18.29
C PRO A 124 -6.41 -0.51 -17.83
N LEU A 125 -5.23 -0.14 -18.34
CA LEU A 125 -3.96 -0.79 -17.98
C LEU A 125 -3.60 -0.58 -16.51
N THR A 126 -3.89 0.59 -15.95
CA THR A 126 -3.74 0.89 -14.53
C THR A 126 -4.64 0.02 -13.67
N ASN A 127 -5.91 -0.14 -14.05
CA ASN A 127 -6.84 -1.00 -13.32
C ASN A 127 -6.40 -2.46 -13.36
N GLU A 128 -6.02 -2.97 -14.54
CA GLU A 128 -5.47 -4.32 -14.69
C GLU A 128 -4.20 -4.53 -13.86
N LEU A 129 -3.32 -3.53 -13.80
CA LEU A 129 -2.11 -3.58 -13.00
C LEU A 129 -2.46 -3.66 -11.50
N ILE A 130 -3.38 -2.83 -11.02
CA ILE A 130 -3.87 -2.87 -9.62
C ILE A 130 -4.52 -4.22 -9.30
N GLU A 131 -5.33 -4.77 -10.20
CA GLU A 131 -5.96 -6.09 -10.02
C GLU A 131 -4.94 -7.22 -9.91
N GLU A 132 -3.84 -7.17 -10.69
CA GLU A 132 -2.80 -8.19 -10.62
C GLU A 132 -1.92 -8.05 -9.38
N VAL A 133 -1.36 -6.86 -9.17
CA VAL A 133 -0.28 -6.66 -8.20
C VAL A 133 -0.77 -6.15 -6.85
N GLY A 134 -1.99 -5.64 -6.75
CA GLY A 134 -2.56 -5.04 -5.56
C GLY A 134 -1.99 -3.66 -5.25
N ALA A 135 -2.12 -3.21 -4.00
CA ALA A 135 -1.58 -1.95 -3.52
C ALA A 135 -0.22 -2.18 -2.85
N PHE A 136 0.87 -1.75 -3.49
CA PHE A 136 2.21 -1.91 -2.94
C PHE A 136 2.45 -0.99 -1.72
N PRO A 137 3.05 -1.43 -0.59
CA PRO A 137 3.63 -2.75 -0.31
C PRO A 137 2.75 -3.68 0.58
N ASP A 138 1.43 -3.70 0.38
CA ASP A 138 0.51 -4.37 1.30
C ASP A 138 0.70 -5.88 1.36
N LYS A 139 1.10 -6.55 0.26
CA LYS A 139 1.33 -8.01 0.28
C LYS A 139 2.50 -8.37 1.17
N SER A 140 3.58 -7.59 1.13
CA SER A 140 4.76 -7.79 1.98
C SER A 140 4.46 -7.55 3.45
N ILE A 141 3.68 -6.51 3.76
CA ILE A 141 3.20 -6.23 5.12
C ILE A 141 2.37 -7.40 5.66
N ILE A 142 1.40 -7.86 4.88
CA ILE A 142 0.49 -8.96 5.26
C ILE A 142 1.28 -10.23 5.51
N SER A 143 2.12 -10.64 4.55
CA SER A 143 2.93 -11.86 4.65
C SER A 143 3.87 -11.82 5.86
N ALA A 144 4.55 -10.69 6.09
CA ALA A 144 5.47 -10.53 7.20
C ALA A 144 4.74 -10.59 8.57
N TYR A 145 3.59 -9.93 8.69
CA TYR A 145 2.77 -10.03 9.90
C TYR A 145 2.23 -11.46 10.11
N GLU A 146 1.75 -12.13 9.07
CA GLU A 146 1.23 -13.49 9.19
C GLU A 146 2.30 -14.49 9.62
N SER A 147 3.55 -14.30 9.15
CA SER A 147 4.69 -15.13 9.52
C SER A 147 5.11 -14.94 10.98
N GLU A 148 5.04 -13.70 11.48
CA GLU A 148 5.43 -13.35 12.85
C GLU A 148 4.51 -12.23 13.38
N PRO A 149 3.30 -12.60 13.86
CA PRO A 149 2.32 -11.64 14.34
C PRO A 149 2.83 -10.92 15.58
N GLY A 150 2.74 -9.60 15.59
CA GLY A 150 3.21 -8.77 16.69
C GLY A 150 2.40 -7.50 16.82
N LEU A 151 2.20 -7.06 18.06
CA LEU A 151 1.46 -5.83 18.36
C LEU A 151 2.08 -4.59 17.68
N ASN A 152 3.39 -4.55 17.57
CA ASN A 152 4.14 -3.52 16.87
C ASN A 152 3.86 -3.46 15.35
N LYS A 153 3.53 -4.59 14.72
CA LYS A 153 3.20 -4.70 13.29
C LYS A 153 1.69 -4.64 13.00
N LEU A 154 0.87 -4.73 14.05
CA LEU A 154 -0.57 -4.85 13.93
C LEU A 154 -1.21 -3.67 13.17
N PRO A 155 -0.87 -2.39 13.44
CA PRO A 155 -1.48 -1.27 12.71
C PRO A 155 -1.26 -1.35 11.19
N ASP A 156 -0.02 -1.60 10.73
CA ASP A 156 0.28 -1.76 9.30
C ASP A 156 -0.50 -2.90 8.68
N TYR A 157 -0.55 -4.06 9.35
CA TYR A 157 -1.31 -5.21 8.89
C TYR A 157 -2.80 -4.91 8.74
N ILE A 158 -3.41 -4.25 9.74
CA ILE A 158 -4.82 -3.88 9.67
C ILE A 158 -5.08 -2.92 8.52
N VAL A 159 -4.21 -1.94 8.30
CA VAL A 159 -4.32 -1.01 7.15
C VAL A 159 -4.19 -1.77 5.83
N ALA A 160 -3.14 -2.58 5.65
CA ALA A 160 -2.90 -3.37 4.44
C ALA A 160 -4.09 -4.28 4.10
N ARG A 161 -4.62 -5.00 5.09
CA ARG A 161 -5.82 -5.85 4.94
C ARG A 161 -7.06 -5.04 4.57
N THR A 162 -7.24 -3.89 5.20
CA THR A 162 -8.40 -3.03 4.91
C THR A 162 -8.33 -2.46 3.49
N ILE A 163 -7.13 -2.11 3.00
CA ILE A 163 -6.92 -1.67 1.63
C ILE A 163 -7.22 -2.80 0.64
N GLU A 164 -6.70 -4.01 0.89
CA GLU A 164 -7.02 -5.18 0.05
C GLU A 164 -8.53 -5.47 -0.03
N GLU A 165 -9.29 -5.23 1.04
CA GLU A 165 -10.73 -5.53 1.06
C GLU A 165 -11.62 -4.45 0.45
N ILE A 166 -11.18 -3.19 0.41
CA ILE A 166 -12.03 -2.03 0.06
C ILE A 166 -11.59 -1.34 -1.24
N ILE A 167 -10.30 -1.40 -1.57
CA ILE A 167 -9.70 -0.66 -2.68
C ILE A 167 -9.46 -1.53 -3.91
N LEU A 168 -9.17 -2.81 -3.68
CA LEU A 168 -8.90 -3.84 -4.69
C LEU A 168 -10.15 -4.69 -4.93
#